data_AF-A0A389M4P7-F1
#
_entry.id   AF-A0A389M4P7-F1
#
_cell.length_a   1.000
_cell.length_b   1.000
_cell.length_c   1.000
_cell.angle_alpha   90.00
_cell.angle_beta   90.00
_cell.angle_gamma   90.00
#
_symmetry.space_group_name_H-M   'P 1'
#
loop_
_entity.id
_entity.type
_entity.pdbx_description
1 polymer ?
#
loop_
_entity_poly.entity_id
_entity_poly.type
_entity_poly.pdbx_seq_one_letter_code
_entity_poly.pdbx_strand_id
1 'polypeptide(L)'
;MSHNYTSILSFIATIISTISILIIIWGVIFTVACFLQAFFRKDFFDNKVSILLDLRIILGSYILLGLEVLIAADIIESVVHRTLDEVLLLIAIVIIRTAISYFLNKEIEEVERSRKANHIPPLQEQL
;
A
#
# COMPACT_ATOMS: atom_id res chain seq x y z
N MET A 1 24.45 -40.22 -8.15
CA MET A 1 23.62 -39.48 -9.12
C MET A 1 22.67 -38.44 -8.49
N SER A 2 22.57 -38.34 -7.15
CA SER A 2 21.71 -37.35 -6.45
C SER A 2 22.33 -35.95 -6.26
N HIS A 3 23.64 -35.78 -6.43
CA HIS A 3 24.33 -34.51 -6.15
C HIS A 3 24.13 -33.40 -7.21
N ASN A 4 23.80 -33.75 -8.46
CA ASN A 4 23.73 -32.76 -9.53
C ASN A 4 22.47 -31.88 -9.46
N TYR A 5 21.35 -32.42 -8.99
CA TYR A 5 20.08 -31.69 -8.95
C TYR A 5 20.08 -30.58 -7.90
N THR A 6 20.70 -30.82 -6.73
CA THR A 6 20.78 -29.83 -5.65
C THR A 6 21.60 -28.60 -6.06
N SER A 7 22.68 -28.80 -6.82
CA SER A 7 23.53 -27.70 -7.31
C SER A 7 22.84 -26.84 -8.38
N ILE A 8 22.08 -27.47 -9.28
CA ILE A 8 21.31 -26.75 -10.31
C ILE A 8 20.16 -25.97 -9.65
N LEU A 9 19.45 -26.61 -8.73
CA LEU A 9 18.38 -25.97 -7.96
C LEU A 9 18.90 -24.79 -7.14
N SER A 10 20.05 -24.91 -6.47
CA SER A 10 20.65 -23.80 -5.70
C SER A 10 21.11 -22.65 -6.59
N PHE A 11 21.61 -22.95 -7.80
CA PHE A 11 22.03 -21.91 -8.74
C PHE A 11 20.83 -21.13 -9.28
N ILE A 12 19.78 -21.84 -9.72
CA ILE A 12 18.52 -21.24 -10.18
C ILE A 12 17.86 -20.43 -9.05
N ALA A 13 17.82 -20.99 -7.84
CA ALA A 13 17.35 -20.34 -6.63
C ALA A 13 18.03 -19.00 -6.39
N THR A 14 19.36 -18.95 -6.47
CA THR A 14 20.16 -17.76 -6.21
C THR A 14 19.91 -16.68 -7.26
N ILE A 15 19.81 -17.07 -8.53
CA ILE A 15 19.49 -16.15 -9.63
C ILE A 15 18.11 -15.53 -9.44
N ILE A 16 17.10 -16.36 -9.15
CA ILE A 16 15.73 -15.89 -8.92
C ILE A 16 15.69 -14.94 -7.72
N SER A 17 16.25 -15.32 -6.56
CA SER A 17 16.28 -14.44 -5.39
C SER A 17 16.95 -13.09 -5.69
N THR A 18 18.06 -13.10 -6.42
CA THR A 18 18.78 -11.88 -6.79
C THR A 18 17.93 -10.96 -7.69
N ILE A 19 17.30 -11.52 -8.72
CA ILE A 19 16.43 -10.77 -9.64
C ILE A 19 15.19 -10.25 -8.90
N SER A 20 14.57 -11.06 -8.05
CA SER A 20 13.41 -10.66 -7.24
C SER A 20 13.73 -9.47 -6.34
N ILE A 21 14.84 -9.54 -5.60
CA ILE A 21 15.27 -8.43 -4.73
C ILE A 21 15.51 -7.17 -5.55
N LEU A 22 16.15 -7.28 -6.72
CA LEU A 22 16.42 -6.14 -7.59
C LEU A 22 15.13 -5.47 -8.09
N ILE A 23 14.14 -6.27 -8.52
CA ILE A 23 12.84 -5.76 -8.98
C ILE A 23 12.09 -5.05 -7.86
N ILE A 24 12.07 -5.63 -6.65
CA ILE A 24 11.39 -5.04 -5.49
C ILE A 24 12.04 -3.71 -5.11
N ILE A 25 13.37 -3.67 -5.00
CA ILE A 25 14.11 -2.44 -4.70
C ILE A 25 13.81 -1.37 -5.74
N TRP A 26 13.85 -1.72 -7.02
CA TRP A 26 13.55 -0.78 -8.10
C TRP A 26 12.12 -0.25 -8.03
N GLY A 27 11.15 -1.14 -7.77
CA GLY A 27 9.74 -0.78 -7.61
C GLY A 27 9.52 0.19 -6.44
N VAL A 28 10.13 -0.08 -5.28
CA VAL A 28 10.06 0.81 -4.11
C VAL A 28 10.64 2.18 -4.45
N ILE A 29 11.82 2.23 -5.07
CA ILE A 29 12.46 3.50 -5.47
C ILE A 29 11.55 4.27 -6.43
N PHE A 30 10.98 3.61 -7.43
CA PHE A 30 10.09 4.23 -8.41
C PHE A 30 8.81 4.79 -7.76
N THR A 31 8.16 4.00 -6.88
CA THR A 31 6.96 4.43 -6.16
C THR A 31 7.25 5.62 -5.25
N VAL A 32 8.34 5.57 -4.48
CA VAL A 32 8.75 6.68 -3.61
C VAL A 32 9.07 7.93 -4.42
N ALA A 33 9.76 7.80 -5.55
CA ALA A 33 10.09 8.93 -6.43
C ALA A 33 8.83 9.58 -7.03
N CYS A 34 7.89 8.76 -7.53
CA CYS A 34 6.61 9.23 -8.06
C CYS A 34 5.78 9.94 -6.97
N PHE A 35 5.73 9.38 -5.76
CA PHE A 35 5.06 9.99 -4.62
C PHE A 35 5.67 11.34 -4.22
N LEU A 36 7.00 11.42 -4.11
CA LEU A 36 7.70 12.68 -3.84
C LEU A 36 7.37 13.73 -4.91
N GLN A 37 7.41 13.35 -6.19
CA GLN A 37 7.07 14.27 -7.27
C GLN A 37 5.60 14.75 -7.19
N ALA A 38 4.67 13.87 -6.82
CA ALA A 38 3.26 14.24 -6.62
C ALA A 38 3.07 15.16 -5.39
N PHE A 39 3.83 14.95 -4.33
CA PHE A 39 3.84 15.80 -3.13
C PHE A 39 4.29 17.23 -3.46
N PHE A 40 5.38 17.38 -4.21
CA PHE A 40 5.90 18.71 -4.60
C PHE A 40 5.01 19.47 -5.58
N ARG A 41 4.09 18.80 -6.30
CA ARG A 41 3.19 19.45 -7.27
C ARG A 41 1.86 19.90 -6.65
N LYS A 42 1.55 19.53 -5.41
CA LYS A 42 0.30 19.89 -4.75
C LYS A 42 0.50 21.09 -3.82
N ASP A 43 0.50 22.28 -4.42
CA ASP A 43 0.14 23.53 -3.75
C ASP A 43 -1.38 23.52 -3.49
N PHE A 44 -1.80 22.90 -2.39
CA PHE A 44 -3.20 22.92 -1.93
C PHE A 44 -3.33 23.89 -0.75
N PHE A 45 -3.53 25.17 -1.06
CA PHE A 45 -4.09 26.14 -0.13
C PHE A 45 -5.20 26.92 -0.83
N ASP A 46 -6.39 26.32 -0.89
CA ASP A 46 -7.62 27.12 -0.86
C ASP A 46 -8.80 26.27 -0.37
N ASN A 47 -9.17 26.44 0.90
CA ASN A 47 -10.51 26.83 1.38
C ASN A 47 -10.76 26.37 2.83
N LYS A 48 -11.16 27.29 3.70
CA LYS A 48 -11.05 27.23 5.18
C LYS A 48 -12.03 26.31 5.94
N VAL A 49 -12.80 25.44 5.27
CA VAL A 49 -13.88 24.65 5.93
C VAL A 49 -13.61 23.13 5.94
N SER A 50 -12.55 22.66 5.28
CA SER A 50 -12.27 21.22 5.12
C SER A 50 -11.01 20.74 5.86
N ILE A 51 -10.43 21.53 6.77
CA ILE A 51 -9.11 21.24 7.38
C ILE A 51 -9.04 19.83 7.99
N LEU A 52 -10.08 19.36 8.69
CA LEU A 52 -10.10 18.01 9.27
C LEU A 52 -10.24 16.90 8.21
N LEU A 53 -10.98 17.17 7.13
CA LEU A 53 -11.17 16.22 6.03
C LEU A 53 -9.88 16.11 5.20
N ASP A 54 -9.25 17.24 4.92
CA ASP A 54 -7.98 17.33 4.22
C ASP A 54 -6.87 16.65 5.02
N LEU A 55 -6.82 16.86 6.34
CA LEU A 55 -5.91 16.14 7.22
C LEU A 55 -6.13 14.62 7.17
N ARG A 56 -7.38 14.14 7.13
CA ARG A 56 -7.68 12.70 7.00
C ARG A 56 -7.28 12.14 5.63
N ILE A 57 -7.49 12.87 4.55
CA ILE A 57 -7.09 12.46 3.19
C ILE A 57 -5.56 12.40 3.08
N ILE A 58 -4.88 13.42 3.60
CA ILE A 58 -3.42 13.49 3.67
C ILE A 58 -2.90 12.30 4.48
N LEU A 59 -3.42 12.11 5.70
CA LEU A 59 -3.02 11.01 6.59
C LEU A 59 -3.28 9.64 5.95
N GLY A 60 -4.44 9.45 5.32
CA GLY A 60 -4.80 8.21 4.61
C GLY A 60 -3.85 7.91 3.45
N SER A 61 -3.44 8.94 2.70
CA SER A 61 -2.46 8.79 1.62
C SER A 61 -1.07 8.41 2.13
N TYR A 62 -0.63 8.98 3.27
CA TYR A 62 0.63 8.59 3.92
C TYR A 62 0.58 7.17 4.51
N ILE A 63 -0.52 6.78 5.14
CA ILE A 63 -0.70 5.42 5.66
C ILE A 63 -0.67 4.41 4.52
N LEU A 64 -1.36 4.67 3.41
CA LEU A 64 -1.39 3.78 2.26
C LEU A 64 0.00 3.60 1.63
N LEU A 65 0.77 4.68 1.49
CA LEU A 65 2.15 4.62 0.98
C LEU A 65 3.06 3.83 1.92
N GLY A 66 3.02 4.12 3.23
CA GLY A 66 3.79 3.38 4.23
C GLY A 66 3.45 1.89 4.18
N LEU A 67 2.17 1.57 4.02
CA LEU A 67 1.67 0.20 3.90
C LEU A 67 2.16 -0.50 2.63
N GLU A 68 2.36 0.19 1.50
CA GLU A 68 3.02 -0.37 0.30
C GLU A 68 4.50 -0.65 0.51
N VAL A 69 5.22 0.24 1.19
CA VAL A 69 6.63 0.03 1.54
C VAL A 69 6.80 -1.13 2.52
N LEU A 70 5.89 -1.27 3.50
CA LEU A 70 5.89 -2.38 4.44
C LEU A 70 5.78 -3.74 3.73
N ILE A 71 4.93 -3.90 2.70
CA ILE A 71 4.91 -5.16 1.93
C ILE A 71 6.27 -5.46 1.33
N ALA A 72 6.90 -4.45 0.73
CA ALA A 72 8.16 -4.68 0.04
C ALA A 72 9.21 -5.20 1.03
N ALA A 73 9.21 -4.67 2.26
CA ALA A 73 10.04 -5.17 3.34
C ALA A 73 9.69 -6.63 3.70
N ASP A 74 8.42 -6.95 3.90
CA ASP A 74 7.97 -8.30 4.26
C ASP A 74 8.30 -9.34 3.16
N ILE A 75 8.16 -8.97 1.89
CA ILE A 75 8.53 -9.83 0.77
C ILE A 75 10.04 -10.06 0.76
N ILE A 76 10.86 -9.03 0.95
CA ILE A 76 12.32 -9.18 1.02
C ILE A 76 12.71 -10.14 2.16
N GLU A 77 12.10 -9.99 3.34
CA GLU A 77 12.35 -10.86 4.49
C GLU A 77 12.00 -12.33 4.21
N SER A 78 10.89 -12.58 3.50
CA SER A 78 10.49 -13.93 3.05
C SER A 78 11.34 -14.52 1.92
N VAL A 79 12.07 -13.70 1.16
CA VAL A 79 12.99 -14.19 0.12
C VAL A 79 14.34 -14.55 0.72
N VAL A 80 14.75 -13.84 1.77
CA VAL A 80 16.01 -14.06 2.50
C VAL A 80 15.94 -15.34 3.31
N HIS A 81 14.82 -15.56 4.01
CA HIS A 81 14.61 -16.78 4.77
C HIS A 81 13.66 -17.70 4.01
N ARG A 82 14.13 -18.91 3.69
CA ARG A 82 13.43 -19.82 2.79
C ARG A 82 12.88 -21.01 3.55
N THR A 83 11.91 -20.77 4.44
CA THR A 83 11.21 -21.83 5.18
C THR A 83 9.70 -21.78 4.95
N LEU A 84 9.03 -22.93 5.10
CA LEU A 84 7.56 -23.00 4.96
C LEU A 84 6.83 -22.21 6.05
N ASP A 85 7.43 -22.07 7.23
CA ASP A 85 6.91 -21.27 8.34
C ASP A 85 6.88 -19.76 7.98
N GLU A 86 7.87 -19.28 7.23
CA GLU A 86 7.89 -17.90 6.74
C GLU A 86 6.87 -17.63 5.64
N VAL A 87 6.54 -18.63 4.82
CA VAL A 87 5.44 -18.51 3.86
C VAL A 87 4.11 -18.32 4.59
N LEU A 88 3.89 -19.01 5.72
CA LEU A 88 2.70 -18.84 6.54
C LEU A 88 2.63 -17.44 7.17
N LEU A 89 3.75 -16.93 7.68
CA LEU A 89 3.86 -15.57 8.20
C LEU A 89 3.57 -14.52 7.11
N LEU A 90 4.11 -14.70 5.90
CA LEU A 90 3.89 -13.82 4.75
C LEU A 90 2.39 -13.72 4.41
N ILE A 91 1.68 -14.85 4.38
CA ILE A 91 0.23 -14.86 4.11
C ILE A 91 -0.54 -14.11 5.20
N ALA A 92 -0.16 -14.27 6.47
CA ALA A 92 -0.79 -13.55 7.57
C ALA A 92 -0.60 -12.03 7.45
N ILE A 93 0.61 -11.57 7.11
CA ILE A 93 0.91 -10.14 6.93
C ILE A 93 0.10 -9.55 5.76
N VAL A 94 0.02 -10.25 4.63
CA VAL A 94 -0.78 -9.81 3.46
C VAL A 94 -2.27 -9.67 3.80
N ILE A 95 -2.81 -10.58 4.62
CA ILE A 95 -4.21 -10.52 5.06
C ILE A 95 -4.43 -9.31 5.99
N ILE A 96 -3.59 -9.15 7.02
CA ILE A 96 -3.68 -8.02 7.96
C ILE A 96 -3.63 -6.70 7.19
N ARG A 97 -2.71 -6.59 6.24
CA ARG A 97 -2.56 -5.42 5.38
C ARG A 97 -3.83 -5.10 4.61
N THR A 98 -4.40 -6.12 3.95
CA THR A 98 -5.61 -5.96 3.13
C THR A 98 -6.79 -5.53 4.00
N ALA A 99 -6.91 -6.08 5.22
CA ALA A 99 -7.93 -5.68 6.17
C ALA A 99 -7.79 -4.21 6.59
N ILE A 100 -6.60 -3.77 7.01
CA ILE A 100 -6.35 -2.38 7.45
C ILE A 100 -6.65 -1.39 6.31
N SER A 101 -6.13 -1.66 5.10
CA SER A 101 -6.35 -0.83 3.92
C SER A 101 -7.84 -0.74 3.55
N TYR A 102 -8.55 -1.87 3.61
CA TYR A 102 -9.99 -1.93 3.35
C TYR A 102 -10.81 -1.13 4.37
N PHE A 103 -10.51 -1.25 5.67
CA PHE A 103 -11.20 -0.48 6.71
C PHE A 103 -10.99 1.02 6.55
N LEU A 104 -9.76 1.45 6.24
CA LEU A 104 -9.45 2.86 6.08
C LEU A 104 -10.16 3.45 4.86
N ASN A 105 -10.16 2.73 3.73
CA ASN A 105 -10.89 3.15 2.52
C ASN A 105 -12.39 3.21 2.76
N LYS A 106 -12.94 2.23 3.49
CA LYS A 106 -14.36 2.19 3.85
C LYS A 106 -14.78 3.35 4.76
N GLU A 107 -13.97 3.72 5.75
CA GLU A 107 -14.24 4.86 6.63
C GLU A 107 -14.26 6.18 5.85
N ILE A 108 -13.31 6.36 4.93
CA ILE A 108 -13.26 7.55 4.06
C ILE A 108 -14.53 7.64 3.19
N GLU A 109 -14.93 6.53 2.57
CA GLU A 109 -16.12 6.47 1.71
C GLU A 109 -17.41 6.76 2.49
N GLU A 110 -17.52 6.29 3.73
CA GLU A 110 -18.67 6.55 4.60
C GLU A 110 -18.78 8.03 4.97
N VAL A 111 -17.66 8.68 5.31
CA VAL A 111 -17.61 10.11 5.59
C VAL A 111 -17.98 10.95 4.36
N GLU A 112 -17.52 10.59 3.17
CA GLU A 112 -17.91 11.26 1.91
C GLU A 112 -19.41 11.11 1.61
N ARG A 113 -19.97 9.92 1.86
CA ARG A 113 -21.39 9.64 1.65
C ARG A 113 -22.27 10.46 2.59
N SER A 114 -21.90 10.56 3.87
CA SER A 114 -22.60 11.42 4.84
C SER A 114 -22.55 12.91 4.45
N ARG A 115 -21.45 13.36 3.83
CA ARG A 115 -21.33 14.74 3.32
C ARG A 115 -22.24 15.00 2.12
N LYS A 116 -22.36 14.05 1.18
CA LYS A 116 -23.29 14.15 0.04
C LYS A 116 -24.76 14.10 0.47
N ALA A 117 -25.10 13.26 1.44
CA ALA A 117 -26.47 13.17 1.96
C ALA A 117 -26.94 14.46 2.67
N ASN A 118 -26.02 15.21 3.29
CA ASN A 118 -26.28 16.54 3.85
C ASN A 118 -26.26 17.68 2.82
N HIS A 119 -25.97 17.40 1.54
CA HIS A 119 -26.04 18.37 0.45
C HIS A 119 -27.22 18.10 -0.50
N ILE A 120 -28.27 17.44 -0.01
CA ILE A 120 -29.57 17.46 -0.69
C ILE A 120 -30.07 18.91 -0.63
N PRO A 121 -30.18 19.65 -1.76
CA PRO A 121 -30.81 20.96 -1.74
C PRO A 121 -32.25 20.78 -1.24
N PRO A 122 -32.77 21.70 -0.40
CA PRO A 122 -34.15 21.62 0.03
C PRO A 122 -35.03 21.49 -1.21
N LEU A 123 -35.77 20.39 -1.27
CA LEU A 123 -36.85 20.23 -2.23
C LEU A 123 -37.71 21.47 -2.08
N GLN A 124 -37.90 22.19 -3.18
CA GLN A 124 -38.85 23.28 -3.30
C GLN A 124 -40.27 22.71 -3.11
N GLU A 125 -40.57 22.25 -1.90
CA GLU A 125 -41.88 21.87 -1.43
C GLU A 125 -42.34 22.98 -0.49
N GLN A 126 -42.58 24.17 -1.06
CA GLN A 126 -43.41 25.25 -0.51
C GLN A 126 -43.28 26.52 -1.38
N LEU A 127 -43.92 26.52 -2.56
CA LEU A 127 -44.97 27.47 -3.02
C LEU A 127 -45.11 27.42 -4.55
#